data_AF-T0MUF6-F1
#
_entry.id   AF-T0MUF6-F1
#
_cell.length_a   1.000
_cell.length_b   1.000
_cell.length_c   1.000
_cell.angle_alpha   90.00
_cell.angle_beta   90.00
_cell.angle_gamma   90.00
#
_symmetry.space_group_name_H-M   'P 1'
#
loop_
_entity.id
_entity.type
_entity.pdbx_description
1 polymer ?
#
loop_
_entity_poly.entity_id
_entity_poly.type
_entity_poly.pdbx_seq_one_letter_code
_entity_poly.pdbx_strand_id
1 'polypeptide(L)'
;MSQDKYETKWFGISDKDKNIRYFKNIETEYVDIFQKLRKGIIPETGNAGNKPDLRKAMIEFGKVRLKEELGEDRFVVKLVQALNSIDEIINLYYERASGFAIFTKDFHNVGTMNELFNDIAEGDSKFNPVAMHLIGDEGKRLIDTKKELEKLLNDSISRIMPNTTRLIGPNLASELLARAGSLQKLALSSASAIQLTGAERALFQHLSKGTDPPKHGVIYKHSLVAGAPDGRTGKRARRLACKICITARADLRGTSLSDEIINGYIENIQKQ
;
A
#
# COMPACT_ATOMS: atom_id res chain seq x y z
N MET A 1 43.26 15.65 -27.32
CA MET A 1 42.07 16.07 -28.08
C MET A 1 41.14 16.78 -27.12
N SER A 2 40.93 18.07 -27.39
CA SER A 2 40.21 19.03 -26.57
C SER A 2 38.77 18.54 -26.30
N GLN A 3 38.42 18.30 -25.03
CA GLN A 3 37.01 18.23 -24.64
C GLN A 3 36.46 19.65 -24.76
N ASP A 4 35.89 19.98 -25.92
CA ASP A 4 35.05 21.16 -26.04
C ASP A 4 33.92 21.02 -25.01
N LYS A 5 33.92 21.93 -24.03
CA LYS A 5 32.96 21.95 -22.92
C LYS A 5 31.59 22.39 -23.45
N TYR A 6 30.86 21.44 -24.02
CA TYR A 6 29.44 21.58 -24.29
C TYR A 6 28.65 21.55 -22.98
N GLU A 7 27.71 22.48 -22.80
CA GLU A 7 26.80 22.48 -21.65
C GLU A 7 25.48 21.80 -22.04
N THR A 8 25.19 20.65 -21.43
CA THR A 8 23.92 19.94 -21.64
C THR A 8 22.80 20.61 -20.85
N LYS A 9 21.75 21.03 -21.56
CA LYS A 9 20.50 21.54 -20.98
C LYS A 9 19.39 20.52 -21.24
N TRP A 10 18.26 20.67 -20.56
CA TRP A 10 17.12 19.75 -20.71
C TRP A 10 16.48 19.78 -22.12
N PHE A 11 16.67 20.86 -22.88
CA PHE A 11 16.11 21.07 -24.21
C PHE A 11 17.13 20.98 -25.36
N GLY A 12 18.42 20.83 -25.06
CA GLY A 12 19.47 20.82 -26.07
C GLY A 12 20.87 21.00 -25.49
N ILE A 13 21.85 21.16 -26.38
CA ILE A 13 23.26 21.35 -26.05
C ILE A 13 23.66 22.78 -26.41
N SER A 14 24.32 23.49 -25.48
CA SER A 14 24.86 24.82 -25.71
C SER A 14 26.36 24.75 -25.99
N ASP A 15 26.80 25.43 -27.03
CA ASP A 15 28.22 25.71 -27.26
C ASP A 15 28.70 26.90 -26.40
N LYS A 16 30.01 27.15 -26.35
CA LYS A 16 30.65 28.28 -25.64
C LYS A 16 30.11 29.63 -26.10
N ASP A 17 29.73 29.74 -27.37
CA ASP A 17 29.15 30.95 -27.97
C ASP A 17 27.63 31.09 -27.70
N LYS A 18 27.07 30.29 -26.78
CA LYS A 18 25.65 30.23 -26.43
C LYS A 18 24.71 29.81 -27.57
N ASN A 19 25.25 29.30 -28.67
CA ASN A 19 24.47 28.68 -29.72
C ASN A 19 23.84 27.38 -29.20
N ILE A 20 22.51 27.30 -29.24
CA ILE A 20 21.74 26.15 -28.75
C ILE A 20 21.42 25.23 -29.92
N ARG A 21 21.82 23.96 -29.81
CA ARG A 21 21.33 22.88 -30.66
C ARG A 21 20.25 22.13 -29.89
N TYR A 22 19.00 22.29 -30.31
CA TYR A 22 17.86 21.63 -29.67
C TYR A 22 17.90 20.12 -29.89
N PHE A 23 17.39 19.35 -28.92
CA PHE A 23 17.18 17.93 -29.14
C PHE A 23 16.13 17.72 -30.23
N LYS A 24 16.34 16.71 -31.07
CA LYS A 24 15.42 16.34 -32.13
C LYS A 24 14.05 16.01 -31.52
N ASN A 25 12.98 16.53 -32.11
CA ASN A 25 11.60 16.31 -31.67
C ASN A 25 11.32 16.71 -30.21
N ILE A 26 12.05 17.68 -29.64
CA ILE A 26 11.86 18.13 -28.24
C ILE A 26 10.42 18.61 -27.92
N GLU A 27 9.66 19.01 -28.92
CA GLU A 27 8.26 19.45 -28.76
C GLU A 27 7.25 18.30 -28.69
N THR A 28 7.61 17.11 -29.20
CA THR A 28 6.69 15.95 -29.32
C THR A 28 7.19 14.72 -28.57
N GLU A 29 8.50 14.59 -28.35
CA GLU A 29 9.17 13.41 -27.77
C GLU A 29 9.94 13.73 -26.47
N TYR A 30 9.58 14.80 -25.76
CA TYR A 30 10.25 15.19 -24.51
C TYR A 30 10.26 14.10 -23.44
N VAL A 31 9.27 13.19 -23.44
CA VAL A 31 9.25 12.05 -22.50
C VAL A 31 10.46 11.14 -22.69
N ASP A 32 10.74 10.71 -23.92
CA ASP A 32 11.88 9.86 -24.24
C ASP A 32 13.21 10.59 -24.03
N ILE A 33 13.27 11.87 -24.42
CA ILE A 33 14.44 12.74 -24.20
C ILE A 33 14.77 12.83 -22.70
N PHE A 34 13.79 13.09 -21.83
CA PHE A 34 14.00 13.14 -20.38
C PHE A 34 14.40 11.78 -19.80
N GLN A 35 13.86 10.67 -20.32
CA GLN A 35 14.29 9.33 -19.91
C GLN A 35 15.75 9.05 -20.30
N LYS A 36 16.17 9.41 -21.51
CA LYS A 36 17.55 9.30 -22.00
C LYS A 36 18.51 10.12 -21.15
N LEU A 37 18.18 11.40 -20.91
CA LEU A 37 18.99 12.29 -20.06
C LEU A 37 19.17 11.74 -18.65
N ARG A 38 18.12 11.16 -18.05
CA ARG A 38 18.19 10.53 -16.72
C ARG A 38 19.12 9.30 -16.69
N LYS A 39 19.20 8.56 -17.80
CA LYS A 39 20.12 7.42 -17.98
C LYS A 39 21.55 7.87 -18.32
N GLY A 40 21.81 9.19 -18.37
CA GLY A 40 23.09 9.74 -18.79
C GLY A 40 23.33 9.68 -20.30
N ILE A 41 22.30 9.37 -21.09
CA ILE A 41 22.37 9.31 -22.55
C ILE A 41 22.00 10.67 -23.12
N ILE A 42 22.89 11.26 -23.91
CA ILE A 42 22.65 12.55 -24.58
C ILE A 42 21.81 12.28 -25.85
N PRO A 43 20.59 12.83 -25.95
CA PRO A 43 19.73 12.66 -27.13
C PRO A 43 20.32 13.32 -28.39
N GLU A 44 19.92 12.83 -29.56
CA GLU A 44 20.33 13.42 -30.85
C GLU A 44 19.88 14.89 -30.95
N THR A 45 20.74 15.73 -31.51
CA THR A 45 20.44 17.15 -31.76
C THR A 45 19.92 17.33 -33.18
N GLY A 46 18.94 18.21 -33.33
CA GLY A 46 18.38 18.62 -34.63
C GLY A 46 18.72 20.08 -34.95
N ASN A 47 18.60 20.45 -36.23
CA ASN A 47 18.93 21.80 -36.71
C ASN A 47 17.83 22.85 -36.45
N ALA A 48 16.59 22.43 -36.14
CA ALA A 48 15.47 23.33 -35.90
C ALA A 48 14.49 22.74 -34.88
N GLY A 49 14.16 23.54 -33.86
CA GLY A 49 13.14 23.25 -32.86
C GLY A 49 12.99 24.45 -31.95
N ASN A 50 11.79 24.73 -31.44
CA ASN A 50 11.62 25.73 -30.40
C ASN A 50 11.75 25.08 -29.03
N LYS A 51 12.12 25.90 -28.04
CA LYS A 51 12.07 25.49 -26.64
C LYS A 51 10.59 25.25 -26.28
N PRO A 52 10.18 24.02 -25.92
CA PRO A 52 8.80 23.80 -25.50
C PRO A 52 8.56 24.47 -24.14
N ASP A 53 7.29 24.68 -23.79
CA ASP A 53 6.94 25.09 -22.44
C ASP A 53 7.35 24.01 -21.44
N LEU A 54 8.36 24.34 -20.61
CA LEU A 54 8.89 23.46 -19.59
C LEU A 54 7.80 22.97 -18.64
N ARG A 55 6.83 23.82 -18.28
CA ARG A 55 5.77 23.44 -17.36
C ARG A 55 4.91 22.33 -17.96
N LYS A 56 4.48 22.50 -19.21
CA LYS A 56 3.67 21.50 -19.92
C LYS A 56 4.43 20.18 -20.07
N ALA A 57 5.69 20.25 -20.52
CA ALA A 57 6.54 19.07 -20.69
C ALA A 57 6.77 18.31 -19.37
N MET A 58 7.01 19.04 -18.26
CA MET A 58 7.20 18.43 -16.93
C MET A 58 5.92 17.84 -16.35
N ILE A 59 4.75 18.44 -16.61
CA ILE A 59 3.46 17.86 -16.21
C ILE A 59 3.22 16.54 -16.93
N GLU A 60 3.43 16.48 -18.24
CA GLU A 60 3.22 15.26 -19.01
C GLU A 60 4.24 14.17 -18.68
N PHE A 61 5.52 14.53 -18.56
CA PHE A 61 6.55 13.61 -18.07
C PHE A 61 6.22 13.10 -16.67
N GLY A 62 5.70 13.96 -15.79
CA GLY A 62 5.22 13.59 -14.47
C GLY A 62 4.07 12.59 -14.51
N LYS A 63 3.09 12.75 -15.42
CA LYS A 63 1.99 11.79 -15.62
C LYS A 63 2.49 10.42 -16.08
N VAL A 64 3.38 10.39 -17.07
CA VAL A 64 3.97 9.13 -17.56
C VAL A 64 4.74 8.45 -16.42
N ARG A 65 5.54 9.21 -15.69
CA ARG A 65 6.30 8.70 -14.57
C ARG A 65 5.42 8.22 -13.42
N LEU A 66 4.31 8.89 -13.13
CA LEU A 66 3.33 8.39 -12.17
C LEU A 66 2.75 7.05 -12.63
N LYS A 67 2.45 6.89 -13.91
CA LYS A 67 1.94 5.64 -14.47
C LYS A 67 2.97 4.51 -14.39
N GLU A 68 4.25 4.82 -14.63
CA GLU A 68 5.38 3.87 -14.47
C GLU A 68 5.69 3.55 -13.01
N GLU A 69 5.57 4.52 -12.10
CA GLU A 69 5.82 4.34 -10.66
C GLU A 69 4.61 3.76 -9.91
N LEU A 70 3.40 3.82 -10.47
CA LEU A 70 2.22 3.08 -10.03
C LEU A 70 2.35 1.61 -10.45
N GLY A 71 3.43 0.98 -9.97
CA GLY A 71 3.59 -0.46 -10.05
C GLY A 71 2.46 -1.20 -9.33
N GLU A 72 2.36 -2.49 -9.58
CA GLU A 72 1.32 -3.34 -9.00
C GLU A 72 1.28 -3.28 -7.46
N ASP A 73 2.43 -3.11 -6.82
CA ASP A 73 2.56 -2.94 -5.38
C ASP A 73 1.91 -1.64 -4.88
N ARG A 74 2.06 -0.53 -5.61
CA ARG A 74 1.41 0.75 -5.28
C ARG A 74 -0.09 0.71 -5.51
N PHE A 75 -0.56 -0.01 -6.53
CA PHE A 75 -1.99 -0.25 -6.71
C PHE A 75 -2.56 -0.97 -5.49
N VAL A 76 -1.87 -2.01 -5.00
CA VAL A 76 -2.26 -2.71 -3.77
C VAL A 76 -2.26 -1.79 -2.55
N VAL A 77 -1.25 -0.93 -2.38
CA VAL A 77 -1.24 0.08 -1.30
C VAL A 77 -2.49 0.97 -1.37
N LYS A 78 -2.89 1.40 -2.57
CA LYS A 78 -4.10 2.20 -2.76
C LYS A 78 -5.39 1.42 -2.50
N LEU A 79 -5.43 0.16 -2.88
CA LEU A 79 -6.55 -0.73 -2.59
C LEU A 79 -6.74 -0.92 -1.08
N VAL A 80 -5.66 -1.13 -0.31
CA VAL A 80 -5.71 -1.21 1.16
C VAL A 80 -6.24 0.09 1.77
N GLN A 81 -5.79 1.25 1.27
CA GLN A 81 -6.29 2.55 1.73
C GLN A 81 -7.80 2.72 1.46
N ALA A 82 -8.25 2.34 0.26
CA ALA A 82 -9.66 2.38 -0.09
C ALA A 82 -10.51 1.44 0.77
N LEU A 83 -10.04 0.21 1.03
CA LEU A 83 -10.69 -0.74 1.92
C LEU A 83 -10.83 -0.20 3.35
N ASN A 84 -9.78 0.42 3.90
CA ASN A 84 -9.86 1.06 5.22
C ASN A 84 -10.91 2.18 5.24
N SER A 85 -11.00 2.98 4.19
CA SER A 85 -12.04 4.01 4.08
C SER A 85 -13.44 3.41 3.95
N ILE A 86 -13.61 2.32 3.22
CA ILE A 86 -14.88 1.58 3.14
C ILE A 86 -15.27 1.05 4.53
N ASP A 87 -14.32 0.54 5.30
CA ASP A 87 -14.56 0.09 6.68
C ASP A 87 -15.05 1.22 7.58
N GLU A 88 -14.41 2.39 7.51
CA GLU A 88 -14.85 3.58 8.23
C GLU A 88 -16.27 4.00 7.82
N ILE A 89 -16.56 3.97 6.51
CA ILE A 89 -17.88 4.29 5.97
C ILE A 89 -18.93 3.28 6.46
N ILE A 90 -18.64 1.97 6.40
CA ILE A 90 -19.54 0.92 6.88
C ILE A 90 -19.82 1.11 8.37
N ASN A 91 -18.80 1.36 9.19
CA ASN A 91 -18.96 1.57 10.63
C ASN A 91 -19.84 2.79 10.93
N LEU A 92 -19.57 3.92 10.26
CA LEU A 92 -20.39 5.12 10.43
C LEU A 92 -21.82 4.90 9.94
N TYR A 93 -21.98 4.22 8.80
CA TYR A 93 -23.29 3.91 8.24
C TYR A 93 -24.08 2.99 9.17
N TYR A 94 -23.44 1.97 9.72
CA TYR A 94 -23.99 1.06 10.72
C TYR A 94 -24.47 1.83 11.97
N GLU A 95 -23.66 2.74 12.52
CA GLU A 95 -24.06 3.55 13.67
C GLU A 95 -25.34 4.36 13.39
N ARG A 96 -25.45 4.95 12.19
CA ARG A 96 -26.64 5.72 11.78
C ARG A 96 -27.85 4.83 11.48
N ALA A 97 -27.63 3.68 10.86
CA ALA A 97 -28.69 2.74 10.47
C ALA A 97 -29.24 1.94 11.65
N SER A 98 -28.43 1.71 12.70
CA SER A 98 -28.81 0.89 13.86
C SER A 98 -30.11 1.32 14.54
N GLY A 99 -30.38 2.63 14.62
CA GLY A 99 -31.61 3.15 15.18
C GLY A 99 -32.87 2.77 14.39
N PHE A 100 -32.73 2.47 13.10
CA PHE A 100 -33.87 2.07 12.26
C PHE A 100 -34.37 0.67 12.58
N ALA A 101 -33.52 -0.20 13.12
CA ALA A 101 -33.90 -1.57 13.44
C ALA A 101 -35.00 -1.64 14.51
N ILE A 102 -35.16 -0.61 15.36
CA ILE A 102 -36.28 -0.50 16.32
C ILE A 102 -37.65 -0.48 15.60
N PHE A 103 -37.70 -0.03 14.35
CA PHE A 103 -38.93 0.03 13.57
C PHE A 103 -39.24 -1.26 12.80
N THR A 104 -38.47 -2.32 13.02
CA THR A 104 -38.72 -3.67 12.50
C THR A 104 -39.40 -4.52 13.58
N LYS A 105 -40.35 -5.38 13.21
CA LYS A 105 -41.11 -6.21 14.16
C LYS A 105 -40.27 -7.24 14.91
N ASP A 106 -39.20 -7.72 14.29
CA ASP A 106 -38.44 -8.89 14.73
C ASP A 106 -37.13 -8.54 15.43
N PHE A 107 -37.05 -7.37 16.09
CA PHE A 107 -35.83 -6.94 16.77
C PHE A 107 -35.49 -7.84 17.97
N HIS A 108 -34.74 -8.90 17.70
CA HIS A 108 -34.22 -9.85 18.69
C HIS A 108 -32.71 -9.95 18.50
N ASN A 109 -31.94 -9.29 19.37
CA ASN A 109 -30.47 -9.37 19.45
C ASN A 109 -29.76 -9.42 18.09
N VAL A 110 -29.46 -8.23 17.55
CA VAL A 110 -28.61 -8.10 16.37
C VAL A 110 -27.23 -8.69 16.66
N GLY A 111 -26.88 -9.79 16.00
CA GLY A 111 -25.58 -10.46 16.16
C GLY A 111 -24.49 -9.74 15.36
N THR A 112 -24.68 -9.63 14.04
CA THR A 112 -23.69 -9.05 13.12
C THR A 112 -24.23 -7.82 12.37
N MET A 113 -23.32 -6.98 11.85
CA MET A 113 -23.70 -5.82 11.02
C MET A 113 -24.50 -6.24 9.77
N ASN A 114 -24.17 -7.40 9.20
CA ASN A 114 -24.86 -7.92 8.02
C ASN A 114 -26.29 -8.36 8.35
N GLU A 115 -26.48 -9.00 9.50
CA GLU A 115 -27.81 -9.34 10.02
C GLU A 115 -28.64 -8.08 10.25
N LEU A 116 -28.07 -7.04 10.88
CA LEU A 116 -28.77 -5.75 11.04
C LEU A 116 -29.31 -5.21 9.71
N PHE A 117 -28.45 -5.13 8.70
CA PHE A 117 -28.84 -4.60 7.40
C PHE A 117 -29.83 -5.51 6.67
N ASN A 118 -29.77 -6.83 6.86
CA ASN A 118 -30.80 -7.76 6.41
C ASN A 118 -32.15 -7.48 7.08
N ASP A 119 -32.17 -7.35 8.40
CA ASP A 119 -33.39 -7.12 9.17
C ASP A 119 -34.03 -5.77 8.80
N ILE A 120 -33.22 -4.74 8.58
CA ILE A 120 -33.71 -3.43 8.11
C ILE A 120 -34.25 -3.53 6.68
N ALA A 121 -33.59 -4.28 5.79
CA ALA A 121 -33.97 -4.38 4.39
C ALA A 121 -35.26 -5.20 4.18
N GLU A 122 -35.43 -6.27 4.96
CA GLU A 122 -36.48 -7.29 4.78
C GLU A 122 -37.58 -7.20 5.85
N GLY A 123 -37.36 -6.43 6.92
CA GLY A 123 -38.28 -6.30 8.03
C GLY A 123 -39.59 -5.58 7.67
N ASP A 124 -40.69 -6.12 8.18
CA ASP A 124 -42.03 -5.55 8.02
C ASP A 124 -42.21 -4.30 8.91
N SER A 125 -41.86 -3.13 8.36
CA SER A 125 -42.04 -1.83 9.03
C SER A 125 -43.33 -1.15 8.61
N LYS A 126 -44.17 -0.76 9.57
CA LYS A 126 -45.44 -0.06 9.30
C LYS A 126 -45.28 1.43 8.95
N PHE A 127 -44.09 2.02 9.17
CA PHE A 127 -43.88 3.46 9.01
C PHE A 127 -43.52 3.85 7.58
N ASN A 128 -42.40 3.34 7.06
CA ASN A 128 -41.94 3.60 5.70
C ASN A 128 -41.10 2.43 5.16
N PRO A 129 -41.74 1.39 4.60
CA PRO A 129 -41.06 0.20 4.09
C PRO A 129 -40.01 0.52 3.01
N VAL A 130 -40.29 1.49 2.14
CA VAL A 130 -39.40 1.84 1.02
C VAL A 130 -38.08 2.41 1.55
N ALA A 131 -38.15 3.31 2.52
CA ALA A 131 -36.95 3.89 3.12
C ALA A 131 -36.11 2.83 3.86
N MET A 132 -36.78 1.94 4.61
CA MET A 132 -36.12 0.84 5.33
C MET A 132 -35.37 -0.08 4.36
N HIS A 133 -36.03 -0.50 3.28
CA HIS A 133 -35.44 -1.35 2.26
C HIS A 133 -34.18 -0.71 1.64
N LEU A 134 -34.26 0.55 1.22
CA LEU A 134 -33.12 1.28 0.65
C LEU A 134 -31.94 1.39 1.62
N ILE A 135 -32.21 1.64 2.91
CA ILE A 135 -31.16 1.78 3.93
C ILE A 135 -30.45 0.44 4.14
N GLY A 136 -31.22 -0.64 4.30
CA GLY A 136 -30.66 -1.97 4.52
C GLY A 136 -29.86 -2.46 3.30
N ASP A 137 -30.43 -2.35 2.10
CA ASP A 137 -29.76 -2.78 0.86
C ASP A 137 -28.46 -2.02 0.59
N GLU A 138 -28.41 -0.71 0.85
CA GLU A 138 -27.18 0.06 0.74
C GLU A 138 -26.10 -0.47 1.72
N GLY A 139 -26.49 -0.80 2.96
CA GLY A 139 -25.59 -1.37 3.95
C GLY A 139 -25.03 -2.72 3.52
N LYS A 140 -25.90 -3.61 2.99
CA LYS A 140 -25.48 -4.89 2.38
C LYS A 140 -24.50 -4.66 1.23
N ARG A 141 -24.83 -3.74 0.31
CA ARG A 141 -24.00 -3.45 -0.86
C ARG A 141 -22.60 -3.00 -0.45
N LEU A 142 -22.46 -2.15 0.56
CA LEU A 142 -21.17 -1.71 1.08
C LEU A 142 -20.36 -2.89 1.64
N ILE A 143 -21.00 -3.75 2.44
CA ILE A 143 -20.37 -4.96 2.99
C ILE A 143 -19.90 -5.91 1.88
N ASP A 144 -20.72 -6.15 0.86
CA ASP A 144 -20.38 -7.06 -0.21
C ASP A 144 -19.28 -6.50 -1.12
N THR A 145 -19.34 -5.19 -1.42
CA THR A 145 -18.26 -4.49 -2.13
C THR A 145 -16.92 -4.63 -1.38
N LYS A 146 -16.94 -4.47 -0.05
CA LYS A 146 -15.74 -4.68 0.78
C LYS A 146 -15.20 -6.10 0.62
N LYS A 147 -16.05 -7.13 0.77
CA LYS A 147 -15.64 -8.55 0.65
C LYS A 147 -15.01 -8.86 -0.71
N GLU A 148 -15.60 -8.34 -1.79
CA GLU A 148 -15.07 -8.52 -3.14
C GLU A 148 -13.69 -7.88 -3.30
N LEU A 149 -13.53 -6.64 -2.80
CA LEU A 149 -12.24 -5.94 -2.84
C LEU A 149 -11.19 -6.61 -1.95
N GLU A 150 -11.56 -7.16 -0.79
CA GLU A 150 -10.66 -7.94 0.07
C GLU A 150 -10.17 -9.21 -0.63
N LYS A 151 -11.05 -9.90 -1.38
CA LYS A 151 -10.66 -11.07 -2.17
C LYS A 151 -9.64 -10.68 -3.24
N LEU A 152 -9.91 -9.63 -4.01
CA LEU A 152 -9.00 -9.12 -5.04
C LEU A 152 -7.66 -8.64 -4.45
N LEU A 153 -7.70 -8.04 -3.27
CA LEU A 153 -6.50 -7.66 -2.51
C LEU A 153 -5.67 -8.90 -2.17
N ASN A 154 -6.30 -9.95 -1.64
CA ASN A 154 -5.62 -11.17 -1.22
C ASN A 154 -4.95 -11.89 -2.41
N ASP A 155 -5.62 -11.94 -3.56
CA ASP A 155 -5.06 -12.50 -4.78
C ASP A 155 -3.86 -11.66 -5.28
N SER A 156 -4.00 -10.34 -5.23
CA SER A 156 -2.95 -9.41 -5.68
C SER A 156 -1.71 -9.45 -4.79
N ILE A 157 -1.88 -9.43 -3.46
CA ILE A 157 -0.75 -9.45 -2.51
C ILE A 157 -0.02 -10.80 -2.54
N SER A 158 -0.73 -11.91 -2.71
CA SER A 158 -0.13 -13.24 -2.85
C SER A 158 0.74 -13.34 -4.10
N ARG A 159 0.38 -12.62 -5.17
CA ARG A 159 1.15 -12.56 -6.41
C ARG A 159 2.38 -11.64 -6.31
N ILE A 160 2.23 -10.49 -5.65
CA ILE A 160 3.30 -9.47 -5.54
C ILE A 160 4.31 -9.83 -4.45
N MET A 161 3.84 -10.41 -3.34
CA MET A 161 4.65 -10.80 -2.18
C MET A 161 4.43 -12.27 -1.79
N PRO A 162 4.73 -13.23 -2.68
CA PRO A 162 4.46 -14.65 -2.44
C PRO A 162 5.22 -15.24 -1.25
N ASN A 163 6.46 -14.81 -1.00
CA ASN A 163 7.25 -15.30 0.12
C ASN A 163 6.76 -14.73 1.45
N THR A 164 6.54 -13.42 1.52
CA THR A 164 6.04 -12.79 2.75
C THR A 164 4.62 -13.26 3.06
N THR A 165 3.75 -13.40 2.05
CA THR A 165 2.38 -13.89 2.25
C THR A 165 2.36 -15.33 2.79
N ARG A 166 3.23 -16.22 2.31
CA ARG A 166 3.35 -17.58 2.90
C ARG A 166 3.85 -17.57 4.34
N LEU A 167 4.66 -16.58 4.74
CA LEU A 167 5.19 -16.48 6.10
C LEU A 167 4.17 -15.92 7.11
N ILE A 168 3.44 -14.87 6.73
CA ILE A 168 2.59 -14.09 7.68
C ILE A 168 1.12 -13.96 7.27
N GLY A 169 0.71 -14.54 6.16
CA GLY A 169 -0.62 -14.41 5.58
C GLY A 169 -0.83 -13.08 4.83
N PRO A 170 -1.87 -13.02 3.98
CA PRO A 170 -2.09 -11.89 3.08
C PRO A 170 -2.51 -10.62 3.82
N ASN A 171 -3.30 -10.74 4.90
CA ASN A 171 -3.81 -9.58 5.66
C ASN A 171 -2.69 -8.77 6.33
N LEU A 172 -1.74 -9.45 7.00
CA LEU A 172 -0.63 -8.75 7.65
C LEU A 172 0.39 -8.26 6.60
N ALA A 173 0.59 -9.01 5.51
CA ALA A 173 1.46 -8.59 4.41
C ALA A 173 0.94 -7.31 3.74
N SER A 174 -0.37 -7.24 3.45
CA SER A 174 -0.98 -6.06 2.83
C SER A 174 -0.95 -4.85 3.76
N GLU A 175 -1.17 -5.02 5.08
CA GLU A 175 -1.05 -3.94 6.06
C GLU A 175 0.40 -3.41 6.16
N LEU A 176 1.40 -4.30 6.20
CA LEU A 176 2.81 -3.90 6.21
C LEU A 176 3.21 -3.17 4.93
N LEU A 177 2.77 -3.67 3.77
CA LEU A 177 3.03 -3.04 2.48
C LEU A 177 2.40 -1.63 2.42
N ALA A 178 1.15 -1.49 2.87
CA ALA A 178 0.44 -0.21 2.90
C ALA A 178 1.14 0.82 3.80
N ARG A 179 1.63 0.39 4.97
CA ARG A 179 2.38 1.26 5.89
C ARG A 179 3.75 1.64 5.37
N ALA A 180 4.45 0.72 4.69
CA ALA A 180 5.72 1.02 4.03
C ALA A 180 5.55 1.89 2.78
N GLY A 181 4.41 1.80 2.11
CA GLY A 181 4.02 2.56 0.92
C GLY A 181 4.53 2.02 -0.42
N SER A 182 5.36 0.97 -0.42
CA SER A 182 5.79 0.21 -1.60
C SER A 182 6.60 -1.02 -1.16
N LEU A 183 6.72 -2.03 -2.01
CA LEU A 183 7.52 -3.22 -1.73
C LEU A 183 9.01 -2.88 -1.61
N GLN A 184 9.49 -1.94 -2.43
CA GLN A 184 10.87 -1.47 -2.36
C GLN A 184 11.20 -0.86 -0.98
N LYS A 185 10.34 0.02 -0.47
CA LYS A 185 10.53 0.61 0.87
C LYS A 185 10.45 -0.44 1.98
N LEU A 186 9.55 -1.41 1.87
CA LEU A 186 9.45 -2.49 2.83
C LEU A 186 10.73 -3.34 2.87
N ALA A 187 11.26 -3.74 1.71
CA ALA A 187 12.47 -4.55 1.60
C ALA A 187 13.74 -3.83 2.11
N LEU A 188 13.80 -2.50 1.93
CA LEU A 188 14.89 -1.66 2.44
C LEU A 188 14.79 -1.39 3.95
N SER A 189 13.62 -1.60 4.55
CA SER A 189 13.41 -1.36 5.98
C SER A 189 14.25 -2.32 6.84
N SER A 190 14.68 -1.84 8.00
CA SER A 190 15.36 -2.68 8.99
C SER A 190 14.36 -3.56 9.74
N ALA A 191 14.84 -4.67 10.32
CA ALA A 191 13.99 -5.53 11.13
C ALA A 191 13.41 -4.81 12.36
N SER A 192 14.16 -3.88 12.97
CA SER A 192 13.66 -3.06 14.08
C SER A 192 12.55 -2.10 13.65
N ALA A 193 12.63 -1.52 12.45
CA ALA A 193 11.57 -0.68 11.91
C ALA A 193 10.30 -1.50 11.60
N ILE A 194 10.45 -2.66 10.96
CA ILE A 194 9.32 -3.57 10.69
C ILE A 194 8.68 -4.05 12.01
N GLN A 195 9.50 -4.37 13.02
CA GLN A 195 9.02 -4.80 14.33
C GLN A 195 8.09 -3.77 14.98
N LEU A 196 8.40 -2.48 14.83
CA LEU A 196 7.69 -1.37 15.48
C LEU A 196 6.69 -0.66 14.56
N THR A 197 6.55 -1.11 13.31
CA THR A 197 5.59 -0.54 12.35
C THR A 197 4.17 -0.62 12.92
N GLY A 198 3.47 0.51 13.02
CA GLY A 198 2.17 0.66 13.68
C GLY A 198 2.19 0.92 15.20
N ALA A 199 3.37 0.98 15.82
CA ALA A 199 3.54 1.41 17.21
C ALA A 199 4.19 2.80 17.31
N GLU A 200 4.13 3.60 16.24
CA GLU A 200 4.83 4.89 16.13
C GLU A 200 4.46 5.82 17.28
N ARG A 201 3.17 5.88 17.65
CA ARG A 201 2.71 6.71 18.77
C ARG A 201 3.38 6.34 20.10
N ALA A 202 3.44 5.05 20.43
CA ALA A 202 4.08 4.57 21.65
C ALA A 202 5.60 4.76 21.58
N LEU A 203 6.20 4.54 20.42
CA LEU A 203 7.63 4.77 20.20
C LEU A 203 8.00 6.24 20.41
N PHE A 204 7.23 7.18 19.84
CA PHE A 204 7.46 8.61 20.04
C PHE A 204 7.23 9.03 21.49
N GLN A 205 6.26 8.43 22.19
CA GLN A 205 6.09 8.68 23.63
C GLN A 205 7.29 8.19 24.46
N HIS A 206 7.86 7.03 24.14
CA HIS A 206 9.11 6.57 24.75
C HIS A 206 10.25 7.55 24.50
N LEU A 207 10.45 7.97 23.24
CA LEU A 207 11.53 8.89 22.87
C LEU A 207 11.39 10.28 23.52
N SER A 208 10.17 10.79 23.65
CA SER A 208 9.92 12.12 24.22
C SER A 208 9.82 12.14 25.74
N LYS A 209 9.27 11.09 26.36
CA LYS A 209 8.90 11.09 27.79
C LYS A 209 9.60 10.00 28.61
N GLY A 210 10.40 9.14 28.00
CA GLY A 210 11.07 8.03 28.68
C GLY A 210 10.14 6.91 29.17
N THR A 211 8.89 6.86 28.71
CA THR A 211 7.96 5.74 28.99
C THR A 211 8.49 4.41 28.46
N ASP A 212 7.97 3.26 28.86
CA ASP A 212 8.48 1.97 28.37
C ASP A 212 8.41 1.83 26.83
N PRO A 213 9.46 1.30 26.17
CA PRO A 213 9.47 1.15 24.72
C PRO A 213 8.47 0.08 24.25
N PRO A 214 7.79 0.29 23.11
CA PRO A 214 6.91 -0.73 22.53
C PRO A 214 7.71 -1.97 22.10
N LYS A 215 7.17 -3.16 22.36
CA LYS A 215 7.80 -4.44 22.00
C LYS A 215 7.51 -4.86 20.55
N HIS A 216 6.38 -4.41 20.00
CA HIS A 216 5.89 -4.79 18.68
C HIS A 216 4.82 -3.79 18.22
N GLY A 217 4.68 -3.62 16.92
CA GLY A 217 3.55 -2.95 16.28
C GLY A 217 2.55 -3.93 15.70
N VAL A 218 2.15 -3.73 14.44
CA VAL A 218 1.11 -4.52 13.75
C VAL A 218 1.41 -6.01 13.67
N ILE A 219 2.70 -6.39 13.70
CA ILE A 219 3.11 -7.80 13.67
C ILE A 219 2.61 -8.59 14.89
N TYR A 220 2.15 -7.93 15.95
CA TYR A 220 1.49 -8.57 17.08
C TYR A 220 0.20 -9.30 16.68
N LYS A 221 -0.48 -8.87 15.61
CA LYS A 221 -1.69 -9.53 15.09
C LYS A 221 -1.42 -10.96 14.62
N HIS A 222 -0.17 -11.32 14.34
CA HIS A 222 0.18 -12.67 13.90
C HIS A 222 0.18 -13.66 15.07
N SER A 223 -0.40 -14.84 14.87
CA SER A 223 -0.53 -15.89 15.90
C SER A 223 0.80 -16.30 16.52
N LEU A 224 1.88 -16.33 15.73
CA LEU A 224 3.24 -16.60 16.24
C LEU A 224 3.67 -15.63 17.34
N VAL A 225 3.22 -14.38 17.30
CA VAL A 225 3.58 -13.35 18.28
C VAL A 225 2.52 -13.25 19.38
N ALA A 226 1.23 -13.15 19.02
CA ALA A 226 0.14 -13.06 19.99
C ALA A 226 0.04 -14.30 20.87
N GLY A 227 0.21 -15.50 20.30
CA GLY A 227 0.20 -16.77 21.02
C GLY A 227 1.51 -17.12 21.72
N ALA A 228 2.42 -16.15 21.91
CA ALA A 228 3.64 -16.39 22.67
C ALA A 228 3.34 -16.42 24.18
N PRO A 229 4.03 -17.26 24.96
CA PRO A 229 3.98 -17.19 26.42
C PRO A 229 4.37 -15.80 26.93
N ASP A 230 3.85 -15.43 28.10
CA ASP A 230 4.12 -14.14 28.72
C ASP A 230 5.62 -13.83 28.81
N GLY A 231 5.97 -12.60 28.49
CA GLY A 231 7.36 -12.13 28.43
C GLY A 231 8.15 -12.55 27.19
N ARG A 232 7.63 -13.44 26.32
CA ARG A 232 8.33 -13.90 25.10
C ARG A 232 7.87 -13.23 23.80
N THR A 233 6.74 -12.51 23.83
CA THR A 233 6.17 -11.79 22.67
C THR A 233 7.20 -10.91 21.95
N GLY A 234 8.02 -10.15 22.69
CA GLY A 234 9.06 -9.30 22.10
C GLY A 234 10.18 -10.07 21.39
N LYS A 235 10.54 -11.26 21.88
CA LYS A 235 11.56 -12.11 21.22
C LYS A 235 11.01 -12.68 19.91
N ARG A 236 9.76 -13.18 19.92
CA ARG A 236 9.10 -13.68 18.71
C ARG A 236 8.85 -12.59 17.69
N ALA A 237 8.39 -11.42 18.13
CA ALA A 237 8.21 -10.24 17.28
C ALA A 237 9.50 -9.86 16.55
N ARG A 238 10.62 -9.77 17.27
CA ARG A 238 11.94 -9.47 16.68
C ARG A 238 12.35 -10.50 15.63
N ARG A 239 12.19 -11.79 15.93
CA ARG A 239 12.54 -12.87 14.99
C ARG A 239 11.64 -12.84 13.76
N LEU A 240 10.34 -12.68 13.94
CA LEU A 240 9.39 -12.57 12.85
C LEU A 240 9.74 -11.39 11.95
N ALA A 241 10.04 -10.21 12.51
CA ALA A 241 10.47 -9.05 11.73
C ALA A 241 11.74 -9.31 10.91
N CYS A 242 12.74 -10.03 11.46
CA CYS A 242 13.92 -10.44 10.69
C CYS A 242 13.56 -11.34 9.51
N LYS A 243 12.62 -12.29 9.68
CA LYS A 243 12.18 -13.18 8.59
C LYS A 243 11.32 -12.46 7.56
N ILE A 244 10.52 -11.47 7.99
CA ILE A 244 9.81 -10.56 7.07
C ILE A 244 10.81 -9.78 6.21
N CYS A 245 11.90 -9.23 6.77
CA CYS A 245 12.93 -8.56 5.97
C CYS A 245 13.50 -9.48 4.87
N ILE A 246 13.79 -10.75 5.20
CA ILE A 246 14.36 -11.70 4.23
C ILE A 246 13.35 -12.00 3.12
N THR A 247 12.10 -12.33 3.49
CA THR A 247 11.05 -12.66 2.52
C THR A 247 10.69 -11.46 1.63
N ALA A 248 10.55 -10.26 2.20
CA ALA A 248 10.24 -9.05 1.44
C ALA A 248 11.36 -8.69 0.43
N ARG A 249 12.63 -8.95 0.79
CA ARG A 249 13.76 -8.77 -0.14
C ARG A 249 13.79 -9.83 -1.23
N ALA A 250 13.41 -11.07 -0.91
CA ALA A 250 13.27 -12.13 -1.91
C ALA A 250 12.13 -11.80 -2.89
N ASP A 251 10.98 -11.33 -2.39
CA ASP A 251 9.84 -10.86 -3.18
C ASP A 251 10.23 -9.71 -4.11
N LEU A 252 10.91 -8.67 -3.61
CA LEU A 252 11.39 -7.56 -4.44
C LEU A 252 12.34 -8.02 -5.56
N ARG A 253 13.13 -9.07 -5.32
CA ARG A 253 14.08 -9.63 -6.30
C ARG A 253 13.45 -10.71 -7.20
N GLY A 254 12.16 -11.03 -7.02
CA GLY A 254 11.49 -12.12 -7.75
C GLY A 254 12.05 -13.52 -7.45
N THR A 255 12.72 -13.70 -6.31
CA THR A 255 13.28 -14.99 -5.91
C THR A 255 12.24 -15.78 -5.10
N SER A 256 11.89 -16.98 -5.55
CA SER A 256 10.98 -17.85 -4.79
C SER A 256 11.76 -18.66 -3.75
N LEU A 257 11.33 -18.59 -2.48
CA LEU A 257 11.83 -19.45 -1.41
C LEU A 257 11.04 -20.76 -1.39
N SER A 258 11.71 -21.86 -1.04
CA SER A 258 11.03 -23.15 -0.90
C SER A 258 10.21 -23.20 0.40
N ASP A 259 9.21 -24.08 0.44
CA ASP A 259 8.36 -24.22 1.62
C ASP A 259 9.14 -24.76 2.82
N GLU A 260 10.19 -25.56 2.62
CA GLU A 260 11.05 -26.02 3.73
C GLU A 260 11.75 -24.85 4.42
N ILE A 261 12.20 -23.84 3.65
CA ILE A 261 12.83 -22.64 4.20
C ILE A 261 11.84 -21.83 5.04
N ILE A 262 10.63 -21.62 4.52
CA ILE A 262 9.59 -20.85 5.22
C ILE A 262 9.14 -21.58 6.48
N ASN A 263 8.89 -22.88 6.40
CA ASN A 263 8.54 -23.71 7.56
C ASN A 263 9.66 -23.71 8.61
N GLY A 264 10.91 -23.80 8.17
CA GLY A 264 12.08 -23.66 9.05
C GLY A 264 12.14 -22.30 9.75
N TYR A 265 11.69 -21.22 9.11
CA TYR A 265 11.55 -19.90 9.74
C TYR A 265 10.47 -19.91 10.82
N ILE A 266 9.30 -20.47 10.54
CA ILE A 266 8.16 -20.57 11.46
C ILE A 266 8.57 -21.35 12.72
N GLU A 267 9.19 -22.53 12.56
CA GLU A 267 9.66 -23.34 13.67
C GLU A 267 10.70 -22.60 14.54
N ASN A 268 11.64 -21.91 13.91
CA ASN A 268 12.67 -21.15 14.63
C ASN A 268 12.06 -20.02 15.48
N ILE A 269 10.97 -19.40 15.00
CA ILE A 269 10.25 -18.37 15.75
C ILE A 269 9.51 -19.00 16.94
N GLN A 270 8.89 -20.17 16.78
CA GLN A 270 8.11 -20.85 17.84
C GLN A 270 8.98 -21.40 18.98
N LYS A 271 10.19 -21.89 18.68
CA LYS A 271 11.13 -22.48 19.65
C LYS A 271 11.63 -21.50 20.72
N GLN A 272 11.30 -20.22 20.63
CA GLN A 272 11.60 -19.23 21.66
C GLN A 272 10.37 -18.68 22.36
#